data_AF-A0A7L0XSU9-F1
#
_entry.id   AF-A0A7L0XSU9-F1
#
_cell.length_a   1.000
_cell.length_b   1.000
_cell.length_c   1.000
_cell.angle_alpha   90.00
_cell.angle_beta   90.00
_cell.angle_gamma   90.00
#
_symmetry.space_group_name_H-M   'P 1'
#
loop_
_entity.id
_entity.type
_entity.pdbx_description
1 polymer ?
#
loop_
_entity_poly.entity_id
_entity_poly.type
_entity_poly.pdbx_seq_one_letter_code
_entity_poly.pdbx_strand_id
1 'polypeptide(L)'
;KSFCYRRLQYLSSKFQMHVLLNEMKELAAQKKVPHRDFYNIRKVDTHIHASSCMNQKHLLRFIKRAMKKHLDEIVHVEKGKEQTLKEVFETMNLTAYDLSVDTLDDRNTFHRFDKFNAKYNPIGESILREIFIKTDNRVDGKYFAHIIKEVMADLEESKYQNAELRLSIYGRSRDEWAKLARWAVQHRVHSNNVRWLVQVPRLFDVYRTKGQLANFQEMLENIFLPLYEATVHPAQHPELHLFLEHVDGFDSVDDESKPEHHIFNLDSPLPGNWVEEDNPPYSYYLYYMYANMTVLNHLRRSFPTRLILGFWDPLCPPQAPVLQYLYYLAQIGIAMSPLSNNSLFLSYHRNPLPEYLSRGLMVSLSTDDPLQFHFTK
;
A
#
# COMPACT_ATOMS: atom_id res chain seq x y z
N LYS A 1 20.75 20.91 15.36
CA LYS A 1 20.52 21.14 13.90
C LYS A 1 21.82 21.29 13.10
N SER A 2 22.66 22.31 13.37
CA SER A 2 23.88 22.60 12.59
C SER A 2 24.92 21.47 12.57
N PHE A 3 25.11 20.77 13.70
CA PHE A 3 25.98 19.60 13.78
C PHE A 3 25.57 18.50 12.81
N CYS A 4 24.31 18.06 12.87
CA CYS A 4 23.80 16.99 12.01
C CYS A 4 23.91 17.36 10.53
N TYR A 5 23.61 18.61 10.17
CA TYR A 5 23.78 19.11 8.80
C TYR A 5 25.24 18.97 8.33
N ARG A 6 26.22 19.43 9.12
CA ARG A 6 27.65 19.28 8.80
C ARG A 6 28.06 17.81 8.66
N ARG A 7 27.54 16.93 9.52
CA ARG A 7 27.81 15.48 9.44
C ARG A 7 27.25 14.87 8.16
N LEU A 8 26.02 15.20 7.78
CA LEU A 8 25.40 14.72 6.54
C LEU A 8 26.15 15.21 5.29
N GLN A 9 26.61 16.46 5.28
CA GLN A 9 27.46 16.97 4.19
C GLN A 9 28.79 16.22 4.12
N TYR A 10 29.43 16.00 5.27
CA TYR A 10 30.66 15.21 5.35
C TYR A 10 30.48 13.78 4.81
N LEU A 11 29.35 13.11 5.12
CA LEU A 11 29.05 11.78 4.59
C LEU A 11 28.94 11.78 3.06
N SER A 12 28.22 12.75 2.50
CA SER A 12 28.09 12.90 1.04
C SER A 12 29.43 13.15 0.36
N SER A 13 30.25 14.08 0.88
CA SER A 13 31.59 14.34 0.34
C SER A 13 32.52 13.13 0.44
N LYS A 14 32.43 12.36 1.54
CA LYS A 14 33.20 11.13 1.72
C LYS A 14 32.81 10.08 0.68
N PHE A 15 31.51 9.92 0.40
CA PHE A 15 31.03 9.00 -0.63
C PHE A 15 31.51 9.42 -2.02
N GLN A 16 31.40 10.71 -2.38
CA GLN A 16 31.90 11.22 -3.66
C GLN A 16 33.40 10.97 -3.83
N MET A 17 34.20 11.23 -2.79
CA MET A 17 35.63 10.94 -2.80
C MET A 17 35.91 9.44 -2.97
N HIS A 18 35.13 8.58 -2.30
CA HIS A 18 35.24 7.13 -2.46
C HIS A 18 34.97 6.68 -3.89
N VAL A 19 33.90 7.18 -4.53
CA VAL A 19 33.57 6.87 -5.92
C VAL A 19 34.73 7.28 -6.84
N LEU A 20 35.23 8.51 -6.72
CA LEU A 20 36.35 9.00 -7.54
C LEU A 20 37.63 8.14 -7.42
N LEU A 21 37.90 7.61 -6.23
CA LEU A 21 39.12 6.83 -5.97
C LEU A 21 38.95 5.33 -6.26
N ASN A 22 37.74 4.80 -6.21
CA ASN A 22 37.51 3.34 -6.17
C ASN A 22 36.49 2.80 -7.19
N GLU A 23 35.83 3.62 -8.00
CA GLU A 23 34.85 3.17 -9.01
C GLU A 23 35.41 2.04 -9.89
N MET A 24 36.62 2.21 -10.42
CA MET A 24 37.26 1.18 -11.27
C MET A 24 37.54 -0.12 -10.50
N LYS A 25 37.82 -0.05 -9.20
CA LYS A 25 38.02 -1.23 -8.35
C LYS A 25 36.71 -1.95 -8.08
N GLU A 26 35.63 -1.20 -7.83
CA GLU A 26 34.27 -1.75 -7.65
C GLU A 26 33.79 -2.43 -8.93
N LEU A 27 33.98 -1.79 -10.09
CA LEU A 27 33.65 -2.39 -11.39
C LEU A 27 34.45 -3.68 -11.65
N ALA A 28 35.74 -3.68 -11.34
CA ALA A 28 36.56 -4.89 -11.45
C ALA A 28 36.11 -5.99 -10.47
N ALA A 29 35.68 -5.63 -9.26
CA ALA A 29 35.14 -6.58 -8.29
C ALA A 29 33.81 -7.20 -8.76
N GLN A 30 32.90 -6.40 -9.33
CA GLN A 30 31.64 -6.90 -9.90
C GLN A 30 31.90 -7.89 -11.04
N LYS A 31 32.84 -7.58 -11.95
CA LYS A 31 33.21 -8.47 -13.07
C LYS A 31 33.82 -9.81 -12.62
N LYS A 32 34.35 -9.90 -11.40
CA LYS A 32 34.88 -11.16 -10.83
C LYS A 32 33.79 -12.09 -10.33
N VAL A 33 32.55 -11.63 -10.19
CA VAL A 33 31.42 -12.45 -9.75
C VAL A 33 30.62 -12.90 -10.98
N PRO A 34 30.89 -14.11 -11.53
CA PRO A 34 30.19 -14.58 -12.70
C PRO A 34 28.70 -14.79 -12.40
N HIS A 35 27.85 -14.60 -13.41
CA HIS A 35 26.40 -14.83 -13.34
C HIS A 35 25.65 -13.96 -12.29
N ARG A 36 26.26 -12.87 -11.80
CA ARG A 36 25.62 -11.87 -10.96
C ARG A 36 25.71 -10.51 -11.65
N ASP A 37 24.61 -10.15 -12.29
CA ASP A 37 24.40 -8.85 -12.90
C ASP A 37 23.07 -8.24 -12.40
N PHE A 38 22.70 -7.10 -12.95
CA PHE A 38 21.45 -6.42 -12.60
C PHE A 38 20.20 -7.28 -12.81
N TYR A 39 20.20 -8.23 -13.75
CA TYR A 39 19.05 -9.08 -14.03
C TYR A 39 18.98 -10.27 -13.06
N ASN A 40 20.13 -10.77 -12.63
CA ASN A 40 20.28 -11.99 -11.82
C ASN A 40 20.41 -11.74 -10.30
N ILE A 41 20.31 -10.49 -9.86
CA ILE A 41 20.22 -10.12 -8.45
C ILE A 41 18.76 -10.08 -8.00
N ARG A 42 18.46 -10.65 -6.82
CA ARG A 42 17.11 -10.59 -6.25
C ARG A 42 16.78 -9.16 -5.85
N LYS A 43 15.62 -8.69 -6.28
CA LYS A 43 15.05 -7.38 -6.00
C LYS A 43 13.67 -7.57 -5.40
N VAL A 44 13.29 -6.66 -4.52
CA VAL A 44 11.98 -6.62 -3.88
C VAL A 44 11.41 -5.24 -4.13
N ASP A 45 10.20 -5.18 -4.65
CA ASP A 45 9.42 -3.95 -4.61
C ASP A 45 8.82 -3.81 -3.21
N THR A 46 9.35 -2.85 -2.46
CA THR A 46 9.07 -2.64 -1.03
C THR A 46 7.91 -1.68 -0.78
N HIS A 47 7.34 -1.08 -1.83
CA HIS A 47 6.20 -0.17 -1.67
C HIS A 47 5.34 -0.18 -2.93
N ILE A 48 4.29 -1.01 -2.92
CA ILE A 48 3.36 -1.16 -4.04
C ILE A 48 1.94 -1.43 -3.53
N HIS A 49 0.96 -0.71 -4.07
CA HIS A 49 -0.44 -0.95 -3.71
C HIS A 49 -1.05 -2.05 -4.57
N ALA A 50 -1.74 -3.02 -3.95
CA ALA A 50 -2.33 -4.15 -4.68
C ALA A 50 -3.36 -3.71 -5.73
N SER A 51 -4.09 -2.62 -5.47
CA SER A 51 -5.08 -2.08 -6.40
C SER A 51 -4.50 -1.53 -7.71
N SER A 52 -3.20 -1.25 -7.74
CA SER A 52 -2.51 -0.59 -8.84
C SER A 52 -1.25 -1.34 -9.28
N CYS A 53 -1.10 -2.60 -8.86
CA CYS A 53 0.10 -3.38 -9.10
C CYS A 53 0.27 -3.86 -10.56
N MET A 54 -0.74 -3.67 -11.40
CA MET A 54 -0.71 -3.96 -12.83
C MET A 54 -0.56 -2.68 -13.65
N ASN A 55 0.07 -2.76 -14.83
CA ASN A 55 0.07 -1.65 -15.77
C ASN A 55 -1.31 -1.47 -16.47
N GLN A 56 -1.54 -0.29 -17.06
CA GLN A 56 -2.81 0.06 -17.72
C GLN A 56 -3.17 -0.91 -18.85
N LYS A 57 -2.16 -1.32 -19.64
CA LYS A 57 -2.35 -2.24 -20.76
C LYS A 57 -2.82 -3.62 -20.31
N HIS A 58 -2.30 -4.10 -19.18
CA HIS A 58 -2.70 -5.36 -18.57
C HIS A 58 -4.15 -5.30 -18.09
N LEU A 59 -4.50 -4.26 -17.32
CA LEU A 59 -5.87 -4.05 -16.84
C LEU A 59 -6.86 -3.95 -18.02
N LEU A 60 -6.55 -3.14 -19.03
CA LEU A 60 -7.38 -2.99 -20.22
C LEU A 60 -7.60 -4.33 -20.94
N ARG A 61 -6.53 -5.10 -21.14
CA ARG A 61 -6.60 -6.43 -21.77
C ARG A 61 -7.46 -7.38 -20.95
N PHE A 62 -7.38 -7.31 -19.63
CA PHE A 62 -8.19 -8.11 -18.73
C PHE A 62 -9.67 -7.76 -18.85
N ILE A 63 -10.02 -6.47 -18.78
CA ILE A 63 -11.41 -6.00 -18.92
C ILE A 63 -11.97 -6.43 -20.27
N LYS A 64 -11.25 -6.21 -21.37
CA LYS A 64 -11.67 -6.66 -22.72
C LYS A 64 -11.86 -8.18 -22.81
N ARG A 65 -11.08 -8.97 -22.07
CA ARG A 65 -11.23 -10.43 -22.02
C ARG A 65 -12.46 -10.83 -21.20
N ALA A 66 -12.70 -10.17 -20.07
CA ALA A 66 -13.88 -10.39 -19.23
C ALA A 66 -15.16 -10.07 -20.00
N MET A 67 -15.21 -8.93 -20.69
CA MET A 67 -16.33 -8.53 -21.56
C MET A 67 -16.60 -9.49 -22.72
N LYS A 68 -15.66 -10.35 -23.11
CA LYS A 68 -15.89 -11.36 -24.16
C LYS A 68 -16.40 -12.68 -23.62
N LYS A 69 -16.12 -12.99 -22.35
CA LYS A 69 -16.39 -14.31 -21.74
C LYS A 69 -17.52 -14.30 -20.72
N HIS A 70 -17.77 -13.17 -20.06
CA HIS A 70 -18.61 -13.06 -18.87
C HIS A 70 -19.61 -11.89 -18.99
N LEU A 71 -20.26 -11.75 -20.16
CA LEU A 71 -21.22 -10.66 -20.42
C LEU A 71 -22.46 -10.72 -19.52
N ASP A 72 -22.96 -11.93 -19.29
CA ASP A 72 -24.21 -12.17 -18.56
C ASP A 72 -24.00 -12.35 -17.05
N GLU A 73 -22.76 -12.21 -16.57
CA GLU A 73 -22.47 -12.29 -15.14
C GLU A 73 -23.00 -11.04 -14.43
N ILE A 74 -23.71 -11.24 -13.32
CA ILE A 74 -24.26 -10.16 -12.50
C ILE A 74 -23.13 -9.57 -11.67
N VAL A 75 -22.79 -8.31 -11.90
CA VAL A 75 -21.57 -7.68 -11.34
C VAL A 75 -21.84 -6.47 -10.46
N HIS A 76 -23.00 -5.84 -10.59
CA HIS A 76 -23.34 -4.64 -9.84
C HIS A 76 -24.83 -4.64 -9.47
N VAL A 77 -25.16 -3.95 -8.38
CA VAL A 77 -26.55 -3.76 -7.95
C VAL A 77 -26.78 -2.28 -7.72
N GLU A 78 -27.57 -1.65 -8.58
CA GLU A 78 -27.94 -0.24 -8.45
C GLU A 78 -29.43 -0.14 -8.08
N LYS A 79 -29.73 0.50 -6.94
CA LYS A 79 -31.12 0.71 -6.46
C LYS A 79 -31.97 -0.57 -6.39
N GLY A 80 -31.34 -1.70 -6.07
CA GLY A 80 -32.00 -3.01 -5.97
C GLY A 80 -32.20 -3.74 -7.30
N LYS A 81 -31.77 -3.16 -8.43
CA LYS A 81 -31.72 -3.85 -9.73
C LYS A 81 -30.35 -4.46 -9.93
N GLU A 82 -30.31 -5.78 -10.14
CA GLU A 82 -29.11 -6.48 -10.55
C GLU A 82 -28.76 -6.12 -12.01
N GLN A 83 -27.52 -5.72 -12.24
CA GLN A 83 -26.99 -5.39 -13.56
C GLN A 83 -25.92 -6.40 -13.97
N THR A 84 -26.05 -6.88 -15.21
CA THR A 84 -25.02 -7.71 -15.83
C THR A 84 -23.82 -6.86 -16.26
N LEU A 85 -22.68 -7.49 -16.50
CA LEU A 85 -21.50 -6.79 -17.02
C LEU A 85 -21.84 -6.04 -18.32
N LYS A 86 -22.64 -6.66 -19.19
CA LYS A 86 -23.14 -6.03 -20.42
C LYS A 86 -23.94 -4.75 -20.13
N GLU A 87 -24.90 -4.81 -19.22
CA GLU A 87 -25.75 -3.66 -18.85
C GLU A 87 -24.95 -2.51 -18.24
N VAL A 88 -23.92 -2.81 -17.44
CA VAL A 88 -23.03 -1.80 -16.87
C VAL A 88 -22.28 -1.03 -17.97
N PHE A 89 -21.72 -1.73 -18.96
CA PHE A 89 -21.02 -1.09 -20.07
C PHE A 89 -21.97 -0.32 -21.00
N GLU A 90 -23.18 -0.83 -21.23
CA GLU A 90 -24.23 -0.11 -21.97
C GLU A 90 -24.65 1.19 -21.25
N THR A 91 -24.77 1.15 -19.92
CA THR A 91 -25.13 2.33 -19.11
C THR A 91 -24.03 3.40 -19.15
N MET A 92 -22.77 2.99 -19.22
CA MET A 92 -21.63 3.90 -19.37
C MET A 92 -21.45 4.42 -20.80
N ASN A 93 -22.25 3.93 -21.76
CA ASN A 93 -22.09 4.20 -23.18
C ASN A 93 -20.67 3.88 -23.70
N LEU A 94 -20.06 2.81 -23.19
CA LEU A 94 -18.71 2.36 -23.53
C LEU A 94 -18.77 1.00 -24.21
N THR A 95 -18.20 0.88 -25.41
CA THR A 95 -18.02 -0.43 -26.05
C THR A 95 -16.64 -1.02 -25.76
N ALA A 96 -16.51 -2.34 -25.96
CA ALA A 96 -15.22 -3.03 -25.86
C ALA A 96 -14.17 -2.51 -26.88
N TYR A 97 -14.62 -1.89 -27.97
CA TYR A 97 -13.76 -1.30 -28.99
C TYR A 97 -13.27 0.08 -28.55
N ASP A 98 -14.15 0.87 -27.91
CA ASP A 98 -13.86 2.25 -27.48
C ASP A 98 -12.96 2.31 -26.25
N LEU A 99 -12.90 1.24 -25.45
CA LEU A 99 -11.96 1.12 -24.33
C LEU A 99 -10.51 1.19 -24.82
N SER A 100 -9.85 2.31 -24.55
CA SER A 100 -8.41 2.54 -24.73
C SER A 100 -7.74 2.82 -23.38
N VAL A 101 -6.42 2.86 -23.40
CA VAL A 101 -5.63 3.35 -22.25
C VAL A 101 -6.04 4.79 -21.93
N ASP A 102 -6.26 5.62 -22.95
CA ASP A 102 -6.67 7.01 -22.79
C ASP A 102 -8.10 7.17 -22.24
N THR A 103 -9.02 6.23 -22.49
CA THR A 103 -10.36 6.25 -21.84
C THR A 103 -10.34 5.72 -20.40
N LEU A 104 -9.33 4.91 -20.06
CA LEU A 104 -9.06 4.53 -18.66
C LEU A 104 -8.35 5.68 -17.94
N ASP A 105 -7.59 6.50 -18.67
CA ASP A 105 -6.90 7.70 -18.20
C ASP A 105 -7.76 8.98 -18.31
N ASP A 106 -8.91 8.92 -19.00
CA ASP A 106 -9.77 10.08 -19.20
C ASP A 106 -10.30 10.50 -17.84
N ARG A 107 -9.95 11.75 -17.51
CA ARG A 107 -10.19 12.36 -16.22
C ARG A 107 -11.66 12.17 -15.81
N ASN A 108 -12.60 12.12 -16.76
CA ASN A 108 -14.04 11.98 -16.50
C ASN A 108 -14.57 10.56 -16.21
N THR A 109 -13.96 9.48 -16.71
CA THR A 109 -14.47 8.10 -16.53
C THR A 109 -13.91 7.43 -15.27
N PHE A 110 -12.73 7.91 -14.84
CA PHE A 110 -12.09 7.63 -13.56
C PHE A 110 -11.95 8.92 -12.72
N HIS A 111 -12.93 9.84 -12.78
CA HIS A 111 -12.91 11.09 -12.00
C HIS A 111 -13.05 10.76 -10.51
N ARG A 112 -11.89 10.47 -9.92
CA ARG A 112 -11.43 10.65 -8.55
C ARG A 112 -10.16 9.80 -8.34
N PHE A 113 -9.14 9.99 -9.17
CA PHE A 113 -7.75 9.78 -8.74
C PHE A 113 -7.03 11.11 -8.43
N ASP A 114 -7.74 12.23 -8.49
CA ASP A 114 -7.31 13.48 -7.89
C ASP A 114 -7.69 13.50 -6.39
N LYS A 115 -6.68 13.62 -5.54
CA LYS A 115 -6.68 13.54 -4.07
C LYS A 115 -6.83 12.13 -3.52
N PHE A 116 -5.69 11.57 -3.12
CA PHE A 116 -5.45 10.53 -2.09
C PHE A 116 -6.71 9.89 -1.47
N ASN A 117 -7.59 10.68 -0.85
CA ASN A 117 -8.87 10.25 -0.28
C ASN A 117 -9.70 9.36 -1.20
N ALA A 118 -9.76 9.60 -2.52
CA ALA A 118 -10.56 8.74 -3.38
C ALA A 118 -9.95 7.36 -3.65
N LYS A 119 -8.62 7.21 -3.54
CA LYS A 119 -7.94 5.90 -3.53
C LYS A 119 -8.36 5.08 -2.30
N TYR A 120 -8.71 5.74 -1.20
CA TYR A 120 -9.03 5.08 0.07
C TYR A 120 -10.48 5.24 0.54
N ASN A 121 -11.32 6.02 -0.13
CA ASN A 121 -12.71 6.26 0.26
C ASN A 121 -13.62 5.23 -0.43
N PRO A 122 -14.21 4.28 0.30
CA PRO A 122 -15.01 3.21 -0.29
C PRO A 122 -16.39 3.66 -0.81
N ILE A 123 -16.72 4.96 -0.78
CA ILE A 123 -18.11 5.47 -0.90
C ILE A 123 -18.26 6.49 -2.05
N GLY A 124 -17.44 6.42 -3.10
CA GLY A 124 -17.54 7.35 -4.24
C GLY A 124 -16.85 6.84 -5.50
N GLU A 125 -16.93 5.53 -5.74
CA GLU A 125 -16.11 4.84 -6.72
C GLU A 125 -16.71 4.83 -8.13
N SER A 126 -15.85 4.80 -9.14
CA SER A 126 -16.25 4.38 -10.49
C SER A 126 -16.70 2.92 -10.41
N ILE A 127 -17.89 2.60 -10.95
CA ILE A 127 -18.48 1.25 -10.94
C ILE A 127 -17.47 0.20 -11.47
N LEU A 128 -16.63 0.57 -12.44
CA LEU A 128 -15.58 -0.32 -12.96
C LEU A 128 -14.53 -0.68 -11.89
N ARG A 129 -14.18 0.25 -11.00
CA ARG A 129 -13.24 0.02 -9.92
C ARG A 129 -13.82 -0.95 -8.89
N GLU A 130 -15.09 -0.77 -8.55
CA GLU A 130 -15.81 -1.69 -7.64
C GLU A 130 -15.80 -3.11 -8.20
N ILE A 131 -16.06 -3.28 -9.49
CA ILE A 131 -16.12 -4.59 -10.14
C ILE A 131 -14.73 -5.26 -10.26
N PHE A 132 -13.72 -4.52 -10.73
CA PHE A 132 -12.44 -5.11 -11.15
C PHE A 132 -11.31 -5.01 -10.11
N ILE A 133 -11.36 -4.06 -9.17
CA ILE A 133 -10.21 -3.71 -8.32
C ILE A 133 -10.53 -3.85 -6.81
N LYS A 134 -11.77 -4.17 -6.44
CA LYS A 134 -12.15 -4.44 -5.03
C LYS A 134 -12.17 -5.91 -4.67
N THR A 135 -11.87 -6.16 -3.40
CA THR A 135 -11.95 -7.47 -2.75
C THR A 135 -13.37 -7.81 -2.29
N ASP A 136 -14.16 -6.81 -1.88
CA ASP A 136 -15.54 -6.94 -1.41
C ASP A 136 -16.47 -6.26 -2.43
N ASN A 137 -17.15 -7.06 -3.25
CA ASN A 137 -18.11 -6.62 -4.26
C ASN A 137 -19.13 -7.75 -4.55
N ARG A 138 -20.08 -7.52 -5.48
CA ARG A 138 -21.16 -8.49 -5.77
C ARG A 138 -20.66 -9.87 -6.24
N VAL A 139 -19.48 -9.93 -6.87
CA VAL A 139 -18.83 -11.16 -7.36
C VAL A 139 -17.71 -11.63 -6.42
N ASP A 140 -17.77 -11.24 -5.14
CA ASP A 140 -16.82 -11.62 -4.09
C ASP A 140 -15.35 -11.36 -4.49
N GLY A 141 -15.08 -10.29 -5.23
CA GLY A 141 -13.73 -9.89 -5.64
C GLY A 141 -13.05 -10.85 -6.64
N LYS A 142 -13.82 -11.71 -7.32
CA LYS A 142 -13.34 -12.71 -8.30
C LYS A 142 -12.41 -12.12 -9.36
N TYR A 143 -12.79 -11.00 -9.96
CA TYR A 143 -11.99 -10.35 -11.00
C TYR A 143 -10.66 -9.82 -10.45
N PHE A 144 -10.70 -9.15 -9.31
CA PHE A 144 -9.49 -8.61 -8.68
C PHE A 144 -8.52 -9.75 -8.30
N ALA A 145 -9.03 -10.83 -7.71
CA ALA A 145 -8.22 -12.00 -7.40
C ALA A 145 -7.55 -12.61 -8.65
N HIS A 146 -8.28 -12.66 -9.78
CA HIS A 146 -7.73 -13.19 -11.02
C HIS A 146 -6.63 -12.28 -11.61
N ILE A 147 -6.79 -10.95 -11.51
CA ILE A 147 -5.75 -9.98 -11.90
C ILE A 147 -4.50 -10.18 -11.05
N ILE A 148 -4.65 -10.24 -9.72
CA ILE A 148 -3.51 -10.47 -8.82
C ILE A 148 -2.81 -11.79 -9.13
N LYS A 149 -3.55 -12.85 -9.48
CA LYS A 149 -2.95 -14.13 -9.87
C LYS A 149 -2.18 -14.06 -11.18
N GLU A 150 -2.63 -13.27 -12.17
CA GLU A 150 -1.85 -13.01 -13.37
C GLU A 150 -0.53 -12.27 -13.03
N VAL A 151 -0.57 -11.30 -12.11
CA VAL A 151 0.63 -10.58 -11.62
C VAL A 151 1.58 -11.51 -10.84
N MET A 152 1.04 -12.35 -9.95
CA MET A 152 1.81 -13.34 -9.21
C MET A 152 2.50 -14.33 -10.14
N ALA A 153 1.82 -14.80 -11.19
CA ALA A 153 2.41 -15.68 -12.19
C ALA A 153 3.57 -15.03 -12.95
N ASP A 154 3.44 -13.75 -13.34
CA ASP A 154 4.51 -12.98 -13.98
C ASP A 154 5.73 -12.81 -13.03
N LEU A 155 5.50 -12.63 -11.73
CA LEU A 155 6.55 -12.55 -10.71
C LEU A 155 7.24 -13.90 -10.45
N GLU A 156 6.50 -15.01 -10.48
CA GLU A 156 7.06 -16.36 -10.33
C GLU A 156 7.90 -16.78 -11.54
N GLU A 157 7.49 -16.39 -12.75
CA GLU A 157 8.30 -16.53 -13.97
C GLU A 157 9.58 -15.70 -13.85
N SER A 158 9.47 -14.50 -13.28
CA SER A 158 10.58 -13.58 -13.01
C SER A 158 11.32 -13.93 -11.71
N LYS A 159 12.07 -15.04 -11.70
CA LYS A 159 12.81 -15.62 -10.55
C LYS A 159 13.48 -14.65 -9.57
N TYR A 160 13.91 -13.48 -10.03
CA TYR A 160 14.65 -12.49 -9.23
C TYR A 160 13.81 -11.31 -8.74
N GLN A 161 12.52 -11.26 -9.02
CA GLN A 161 11.62 -10.19 -8.59
C GLN A 161 10.67 -10.70 -7.51
N ASN A 162 10.41 -9.85 -6.53
CA ASN A 162 9.48 -10.09 -5.42
C ASN A 162 8.74 -8.78 -5.13
N ALA A 163 7.60 -8.86 -4.47
CA ALA A 163 6.79 -7.68 -4.16
C ALA A 163 6.13 -7.77 -2.79
N GLU A 164 6.04 -6.62 -2.13
CA GLU A 164 5.32 -6.40 -0.88
C GLU A 164 4.05 -5.60 -1.19
N LEU A 165 2.98 -6.31 -1.53
CA LEU A 165 1.71 -5.72 -1.96
C LEU A 165 0.88 -5.24 -0.77
N ARG A 166 0.25 -4.07 -0.90
CA ARG A 166 -0.62 -3.50 0.14
C ARG A 166 -2.11 -3.69 -0.10
N LEU A 167 -2.81 -4.23 0.89
CA LEU A 167 -4.26 -4.37 0.94
C LEU A 167 -4.86 -3.49 2.04
N SER A 168 -5.98 -2.84 1.75
CA SER A 168 -6.61 -1.92 2.70
C SER A 168 -7.52 -2.63 3.70
N ILE A 169 -7.37 -2.27 4.98
CA ILE A 169 -8.40 -2.42 6.01
C ILE A 169 -8.76 -1.02 6.50
N TYR A 170 -10.04 -0.69 6.51
CA TYR A 170 -10.53 0.65 6.82
C TYR A 170 -10.92 0.81 8.29
N GLY A 171 -11.22 -0.31 8.98
CA GLY A 171 -11.61 -0.28 10.40
C GLY A 171 -13.02 0.23 10.63
N ARG A 172 -13.92 0.13 9.64
CA ARG A 172 -15.32 0.55 9.78
C ARG A 172 -16.20 -0.53 10.42
N SER A 173 -15.81 -1.79 10.25
CA SER A 173 -16.49 -2.94 10.82
C SER A 173 -15.47 -4.03 11.17
N ARG A 174 -15.78 -4.82 12.21
CA ARG A 174 -15.00 -6.01 12.61
C ARG A 174 -14.97 -7.09 11.52
N ASP A 175 -15.99 -7.13 10.67
CA ASP A 175 -16.12 -8.14 9.61
C ASP A 175 -15.14 -7.94 8.45
N GLU A 176 -14.49 -6.77 8.35
CA GLU A 176 -13.57 -6.46 7.24
C GLU A 176 -12.43 -7.49 7.15
N TRP A 177 -11.86 -7.91 8.28
CA TRP A 177 -10.83 -8.95 8.33
C TRP A 177 -11.33 -10.30 7.85
N ALA A 178 -12.53 -10.71 8.28
CA ALA A 178 -13.11 -11.98 7.90
C ALA A 178 -13.40 -12.02 6.38
N LYS A 179 -13.94 -10.92 5.83
CA LYS A 179 -14.18 -10.78 4.39
C LYS A 179 -12.89 -10.83 3.58
N LEU A 180 -11.86 -10.09 4.01
CA LEU A 180 -10.57 -10.05 3.32
C LEU A 180 -9.86 -11.41 3.36
N ALA A 181 -9.87 -12.08 4.51
CA ALA A 181 -9.30 -13.41 4.65
C ALA A 181 -10.02 -14.45 3.79
N ARG A 182 -11.37 -14.42 3.78
CA ARG A 182 -12.18 -15.28 2.93
C ARG A 182 -11.85 -15.08 1.46
N TRP A 183 -11.76 -13.83 1.01
CA TRP A 183 -11.38 -13.50 -0.37
C TRP A 183 -10.02 -14.11 -0.74
N ALA A 184 -9.01 -13.95 0.12
CA ALA A 184 -7.66 -14.45 -0.13
C ALA A 184 -7.61 -15.99 -0.17
N VAL A 185 -8.27 -16.68 0.76
CA VAL A 185 -8.28 -18.14 0.87
C VAL A 185 -9.12 -18.78 -0.25
N GLN A 186 -10.34 -18.29 -0.47
CA GLN A 186 -11.27 -18.83 -1.47
C GLN A 186 -10.68 -18.75 -2.89
N HIS A 187 -10.04 -17.64 -3.24
CA HIS A 187 -9.43 -17.46 -4.55
C HIS A 187 -7.98 -17.95 -4.64
N ARG A 188 -7.40 -18.40 -3.52
CA ARG A 188 -6.02 -18.88 -3.36
C ARG A 188 -4.99 -17.84 -3.83
N VAL A 189 -5.14 -16.60 -3.37
CA VAL A 189 -4.29 -15.45 -3.78
C VAL A 189 -3.01 -15.42 -2.93
N HIS A 190 -2.11 -16.35 -3.21
CA HIS A 190 -0.81 -16.46 -2.53
C HIS A 190 0.29 -16.82 -3.52
N SER A 191 1.51 -16.39 -3.23
CA SER A 191 2.72 -16.70 -4.00
C SER A 191 3.93 -16.66 -3.07
N ASN A 192 4.99 -17.41 -3.40
CA ASN A 192 6.26 -17.35 -2.66
C ASN A 192 7.03 -16.04 -2.89
N ASN A 193 6.75 -15.35 -4.00
CA ASN A 193 7.39 -14.10 -4.41
C ASN A 193 6.66 -12.85 -3.88
N VAL A 194 5.49 -13.03 -3.24
CA VAL A 194 4.63 -11.94 -2.80
C VAL A 194 4.32 -12.05 -1.32
N ARG A 195 4.43 -10.92 -0.62
CA ARG A 195 3.98 -10.75 0.77
C ARG A 195 2.97 -9.63 0.87
N TRP A 196 2.12 -9.71 1.88
CA TRP A 196 1.05 -8.73 2.09
C TRP A 196 1.40 -7.78 3.23
N LEU A 197 1.21 -6.49 3.00
CA LEU A 197 1.09 -5.49 4.06
C LEU A 197 -0.35 -5.01 4.13
N VAL A 198 -0.83 -4.77 5.34
CA VAL A 198 -2.19 -4.26 5.57
C VAL A 198 -2.08 -2.76 5.78
N GLN A 199 -2.55 -1.99 4.80
CA GLN A 199 -2.59 -0.53 4.91
C GLN A 199 -3.89 -0.07 5.58
N VAL A 200 -3.77 0.86 6.50
CA VAL A 200 -4.89 1.46 7.24
C VAL A 200 -5.00 2.93 6.86
N PRO A 201 -6.02 3.32 6.09
CA PRO A 201 -6.22 4.71 5.73
C PRO A 201 -6.69 5.56 6.92
N ARG A 202 -6.08 6.73 7.13
CA ARG A 202 -6.45 7.64 8.25
C ARG A 202 -7.64 8.53 7.87
N LEU A 203 -8.79 7.90 7.67
CA LEU A 203 -10.04 8.56 7.22
C LEU A 203 -11.12 8.54 8.31
N PHE A 204 -10.73 8.68 9.58
CA PHE A 204 -11.69 8.62 10.69
C PHE A 204 -12.74 9.72 10.60
N ASP A 205 -12.33 10.93 10.26
CA ASP A 205 -13.20 12.08 9.97
C ASP A 205 -14.34 11.72 9.00
N VAL A 206 -14.01 11.08 7.87
CA VAL A 206 -14.99 10.69 6.84
C VAL A 206 -16.00 9.68 7.38
N TYR A 207 -15.55 8.73 8.20
CA TYR A 207 -16.42 7.71 8.79
C TYR A 207 -17.28 8.30 9.91
N ARG A 208 -16.73 9.26 10.66
CA ARG A 208 -17.41 9.94 11.75
C ARG A 208 -18.52 10.87 11.25
N THR A 209 -18.25 11.72 10.26
CA THR A 209 -19.28 12.59 9.65
C THR A 209 -20.44 11.80 9.06
N LYS A 210 -20.21 10.54 8.65
CA LYS A 210 -21.25 9.63 8.13
C LYS A 210 -21.95 8.81 9.22
N GLY A 211 -21.58 8.97 10.49
CA GLY A 211 -22.14 8.20 11.60
C GLY A 211 -21.82 6.71 11.55
N GLN A 212 -20.76 6.29 10.84
CA GLN A 212 -20.34 4.89 10.77
C GLN A 212 -19.54 4.45 12.00
N LEU A 213 -18.89 5.40 12.68
CA LEU A 213 -18.12 5.17 13.89
C LEU A 213 -18.55 6.16 14.98
N ALA A 214 -18.63 5.69 16.22
CA ALA A 214 -18.96 6.48 17.40
C ALA A 214 -17.77 7.28 17.93
N ASN A 215 -16.58 6.66 17.94
CA ASN A 215 -15.34 7.24 18.45
C ASN A 215 -14.12 6.54 17.84
N PHE A 216 -12.91 7.06 18.13
CA PHE A 216 -11.68 6.47 17.60
C PHE A 216 -11.39 5.06 18.16
N GLN A 217 -11.83 4.77 19.38
CA GLN A 217 -11.69 3.44 19.98
C GLN A 217 -12.37 2.35 19.14
N GLU A 218 -13.56 2.63 18.59
CA GLU A 218 -14.27 1.68 17.73
C GLU A 218 -13.46 1.33 16.47
N MET A 219 -12.78 2.32 15.87
CA MET A 219 -11.88 2.08 14.74
C MET A 219 -10.73 1.13 15.12
N LEU A 220 -10.09 1.38 16.27
CA LEU A 220 -9.00 0.54 16.78
C LEU A 220 -9.48 -0.88 17.09
N GLU A 221 -10.67 -1.03 17.68
CA GLU A 221 -11.27 -2.34 17.96
C GLU A 221 -11.54 -3.10 16.67
N ASN A 222 -12.10 -2.44 15.65
CA ASN A 222 -12.35 -3.06 14.35
C ASN A 222 -11.06 -3.53 13.65
N ILE A 223 -9.94 -2.86 13.89
CA ILE A 223 -8.64 -3.23 13.31
C ILE A 223 -7.97 -4.34 14.13
N PHE A 224 -7.88 -4.22 15.45
CA PHE A 224 -7.01 -5.08 16.26
C PHE A 224 -7.73 -6.24 16.93
N LEU A 225 -8.99 -6.08 17.35
CA LEU A 225 -9.69 -7.12 18.10
C LEU A 225 -9.82 -8.45 17.31
N PRO A 226 -10.18 -8.43 16.00
CA PRO A 226 -10.21 -9.66 15.21
C PRO A 226 -8.86 -10.39 15.14
N LEU A 227 -7.75 -9.66 15.24
CA LEU A 227 -6.41 -10.23 15.23
C LEU A 227 -6.06 -10.88 16.56
N TYR A 228 -6.49 -10.28 17.68
CA TYR A 228 -6.37 -10.90 19.00
C TYR A 228 -7.18 -12.19 19.07
N GLU A 229 -8.44 -12.15 18.65
CA GLU A 229 -9.33 -13.31 18.63
C GLU A 229 -8.76 -14.45 17.76
N ALA A 230 -8.29 -14.15 16.55
CA ALA A 230 -7.66 -15.14 15.67
C ALA A 230 -6.31 -15.66 16.20
N THR A 231 -5.62 -14.91 17.05
CA THR A 231 -4.37 -15.34 17.69
C THR A 231 -4.64 -16.29 18.87
N VAL A 232 -5.64 -15.96 19.71
CA VAL A 232 -6.00 -16.78 20.89
C VAL A 232 -6.79 -18.02 20.49
N HIS A 233 -7.69 -17.90 19.51
CA HIS A 233 -8.56 -18.98 19.04
C HIS A 233 -8.45 -19.20 17.50
N PRO A 234 -7.31 -19.73 17.01
CA PRO A 234 -7.11 -19.97 15.58
C PRO A 234 -8.19 -20.85 14.93
N ALA A 235 -8.71 -21.84 15.67
CA ALA A 235 -9.72 -22.77 15.18
C ALA A 235 -11.09 -22.11 14.92
N GLN A 236 -11.39 -20.99 15.59
CA GLN A 236 -12.62 -20.22 15.36
C GLN A 236 -12.50 -19.30 14.14
N HIS A 237 -11.27 -18.92 13.76
CA HIS A 237 -10.99 -18.03 12.64
C HIS A 237 -9.93 -18.63 11.68
N PRO A 238 -10.20 -19.81 11.07
CA PRO A 238 -9.19 -20.54 10.30
C PRO A 238 -8.73 -19.78 9.03
N GLU A 239 -9.64 -19.12 8.32
CA GLU A 239 -9.31 -18.34 7.10
C GLU A 239 -8.41 -17.15 7.43
N LEU A 240 -8.73 -16.43 8.52
CA LEU A 240 -7.95 -15.30 8.99
C LEU A 240 -6.57 -15.75 9.49
N HIS A 241 -6.50 -16.86 10.22
CA HIS A 241 -5.22 -17.41 10.65
C HIS A 241 -4.29 -17.73 9.47
N LEU A 242 -4.78 -18.41 8.44
CA LEU A 242 -4.02 -18.73 7.23
C LEU A 242 -3.59 -17.49 6.45
N PHE A 243 -4.47 -16.49 6.35
CA PHE A 243 -4.13 -15.22 5.71
C PHE A 243 -3.00 -14.50 6.46
N LEU A 244 -3.06 -14.47 7.79
CA LEU A 244 -2.05 -13.81 8.63
C LEU A 244 -0.66 -14.46 8.59
N GLU A 245 -0.51 -15.69 8.11
CA GLU A 245 0.82 -16.27 7.83
C GLU A 245 1.54 -15.57 6.67
N HIS A 246 0.77 -14.97 5.76
CA HIS A 246 1.24 -14.26 4.57
C HIS A 246 1.31 -12.74 4.74
N VAL A 247 0.83 -12.22 5.87
CA VAL A 247 0.87 -10.80 6.22
C VAL A 247 2.14 -10.50 7.01
N ASP A 248 2.91 -9.52 6.54
CA ASP A 248 4.22 -9.16 7.08
C ASP A 248 4.18 -7.89 7.91
N GLY A 249 3.21 -7.01 7.65
CA GLY A 249 3.17 -5.74 8.34
C GLY A 249 1.88 -4.93 8.20
N PHE A 250 1.82 -3.85 8.97
CA PHE A 250 0.88 -2.75 8.82
C PHE A 250 1.55 -1.55 8.18
N ASP A 251 0.77 -0.83 7.40
CA ASP A 251 1.11 0.50 6.89
C ASP A 251 -0.03 1.48 7.19
N SER A 252 0.24 2.77 7.28
CA SER A 252 -0.75 3.80 7.51
C SER A 252 -0.62 4.89 6.46
N VAL A 253 -1.74 5.20 5.84
CA VAL A 253 -1.79 5.99 4.61
C VAL A 253 -2.79 7.13 4.78
N ASP A 254 -2.37 8.39 4.62
CA ASP A 254 -3.25 9.53 4.33
C ASP A 254 -2.50 10.59 3.50
N ASP A 255 -3.20 11.60 3.01
CA ASP A 255 -2.62 12.77 2.39
C ASP A 255 -1.82 13.57 3.42
N GLU A 256 -0.51 13.36 3.41
CA GLU A 256 0.46 14.00 4.30
C GLU A 256 0.57 15.53 4.11
N SER A 257 -0.10 16.09 3.10
CA SER A 257 -0.16 17.54 2.89
C SER A 257 -1.28 18.22 3.68
N LYS A 258 -2.24 17.45 4.22
CA LYS A 258 -3.34 18.01 5.02
C LYS A 258 -2.77 18.64 6.30
N PRO A 259 -3.16 19.90 6.61
CA PRO A 259 -2.74 20.51 7.85
C PRO A 259 -3.39 19.80 9.04
N GLU A 260 -2.59 19.48 10.05
CA GLU A 260 -3.07 18.95 11.33
C GLU A 260 -3.24 20.10 12.31
N HIS A 261 -4.44 20.25 12.87
CA HIS A 261 -4.75 21.32 13.81
C HIS A 261 -4.43 20.96 15.27
N HIS A 262 -4.38 19.66 15.58
CA HIS A 262 -4.18 19.15 16.94
C HIS A 262 -2.76 18.62 17.13
N ILE A 263 -2.12 19.00 18.23
CA ILE A 263 -0.83 18.43 18.65
C ILE A 263 -1.12 17.34 19.67
N PHE A 264 -0.68 16.11 19.39
CA PHE A 264 -0.79 15.02 20.35
C PHE A 264 0.10 15.29 21.58
N ASN A 265 -0.53 15.35 22.75
CA ASN A 265 0.10 15.65 24.02
C ASN A 265 -0.62 14.89 25.17
N LEU A 266 -0.19 15.12 26.41
CA LEU A 266 -0.77 14.46 27.59
C LEU A 266 -2.23 14.82 27.85
N ASP A 267 -2.68 15.99 27.37
CA ASP A 267 -4.05 16.47 27.52
C ASP A 267 -4.99 15.96 26.41
N SER A 268 -4.43 15.27 25.40
CA SER A 268 -5.20 14.71 24.30
C SER A 268 -6.16 13.63 24.81
N PRO A 269 -7.41 13.61 24.33
CA PRO A 269 -8.40 12.67 24.84
C PRO A 269 -8.02 11.23 24.50
N LEU A 270 -8.41 10.29 25.37
CA LEU A 270 -8.28 8.86 25.10
C LEU A 270 -9.16 8.45 23.90
N PRO A 271 -8.86 7.33 23.21
CA PRO A 271 -9.58 6.93 22.00
C PRO A 271 -11.09 6.82 22.17
N GLY A 272 -11.53 6.36 23.35
CA GLY A 272 -12.97 6.24 23.67
C GLY A 272 -13.68 7.58 23.83
N ASN A 273 -12.93 8.63 24.18
CA ASN A 273 -13.42 9.99 24.37
C ASN A 273 -13.19 10.88 23.14
N TRP A 274 -12.45 10.40 22.13
CA TRP A 274 -12.32 11.11 20.86
C TRP A 274 -13.60 10.95 20.03
N VAL A 275 -14.54 11.86 20.26
CA VAL A 275 -15.87 11.89 19.63
C VAL A 275 -16.04 13.01 18.62
N GLU A 276 -15.05 13.90 18.52
CA GLU A 276 -15.01 15.05 17.61
C GLU A 276 -15.00 14.59 16.15
N GLU A 277 -15.50 15.44 15.25
CA GLU A 277 -15.53 15.18 13.81
C GLU A 277 -14.16 15.37 13.14
N ASP A 278 -13.25 16.07 13.81
CA ASP A 278 -11.90 16.29 13.32
C ASP A 278 -11.07 15.00 13.35
N ASN A 279 -10.25 14.83 12.32
CA ASN A 279 -9.34 13.69 12.21
C ASN A 279 -8.25 13.78 13.30
N PRO A 280 -7.96 12.70 14.05
CA PRO A 280 -6.83 12.68 14.97
C PRO A 280 -5.51 12.94 14.24
N PRO A 281 -4.53 13.61 14.88
CA PRO A 281 -3.25 13.90 14.24
C PRO A 281 -2.45 12.61 13.99
N TYR A 282 -1.52 12.64 13.04
CA TYR A 282 -0.71 11.48 12.64
C TYR A 282 -0.04 10.80 13.83
N SER A 283 0.55 11.60 14.72
CA SER A 283 1.22 11.12 15.93
C SER A 283 0.28 10.35 16.88
N TYR A 284 -1.02 10.70 16.92
CA TYR A 284 -2.04 9.99 17.67
C TYR A 284 -2.30 8.61 17.06
N TYR A 285 -2.53 8.56 15.73
CA TYR A 285 -2.66 7.30 14.99
C TYR A 285 -1.44 6.39 15.22
N LEU A 286 -0.23 6.92 15.03
CA LEU A 286 1.01 6.18 15.22
C LEU A 286 1.11 5.58 16.62
N TYR A 287 0.83 6.37 17.66
CA TYR A 287 0.96 5.92 19.03
C TYR A 287 0.01 4.75 19.36
N TYR A 288 -1.28 4.90 19.08
CA TYR A 288 -2.25 3.86 19.43
C TYR A 288 -2.13 2.61 18.55
N MET A 289 -1.79 2.78 17.27
CA MET A 289 -1.50 1.65 16.42
C MET A 289 -0.23 0.91 16.88
N TYR A 290 0.85 1.64 17.19
CA TYR A 290 2.08 1.06 17.71
C TYR A 290 1.87 0.31 19.04
N ALA A 291 1.12 0.91 19.97
CA ALA A 291 0.83 0.30 21.26
C ALA A 291 0.07 -1.03 21.08
N ASN A 292 -1.01 -1.02 20.30
CA ASN A 292 -1.80 -2.22 20.01
C ASN A 292 -0.99 -3.29 19.28
N MET A 293 -0.21 -2.90 18.27
CA MET A 293 0.68 -3.82 17.55
C MET A 293 1.75 -4.44 18.45
N THR A 294 2.31 -3.66 19.37
CA THR A 294 3.35 -4.14 20.29
C THR A 294 2.81 -5.22 21.20
N VAL A 295 1.63 -4.98 21.80
CA VAL A 295 0.96 -5.95 22.67
C VAL A 295 0.53 -7.19 21.87
N LEU A 296 -0.05 -7.01 20.68
CA LEU A 296 -0.44 -8.11 19.79
C LEU A 296 0.77 -8.97 19.41
N ASN A 297 1.90 -8.35 19.08
CA ASN A 297 3.12 -9.08 18.75
C ASN A 297 3.70 -9.82 19.96
N HIS A 298 3.61 -9.26 21.17
CA HIS A 298 4.03 -9.97 22.38
C HIS A 298 3.16 -11.21 22.63
N LEU A 299 1.86 -11.10 22.39
CA LEU A 299 0.96 -12.25 22.43
C LEU A 299 1.32 -13.28 21.35
N ARG A 300 1.47 -12.84 20.10
CA ARG A 300 1.81 -13.70 18.95
C ARG A 300 3.15 -14.41 19.09
N ARG A 301 4.13 -13.84 19.81
CA ARG A 301 5.40 -14.52 20.18
C ARG A 301 5.20 -15.75 21.04
N SER A 302 4.13 -15.78 21.85
CA SER A 302 3.82 -16.90 22.72
C SER A 302 3.15 -18.06 21.97
N PHE A 303 2.76 -17.84 20.72
CA PHE A 303 2.22 -18.83 19.80
C PHE A 303 3.19 -19.04 18.63
N PRO A 304 3.11 -20.15 17.87
CA PRO A 304 3.92 -20.35 16.66
C PRO A 304 3.38 -19.51 15.50
N THR A 305 3.17 -18.20 15.71
CA THR A 305 2.57 -17.29 14.74
C THR A 305 3.56 -16.21 14.32
N ARG A 306 3.46 -15.77 13.07
CA ARG A 306 4.34 -14.74 12.51
C ARG A 306 4.08 -13.38 13.15
N LEU A 307 5.15 -12.64 13.44
CA LEU A 307 5.07 -11.26 13.94
C LEU A 307 4.73 -10.30 12.80
N ILE A 308 3.96 -9.27 13.12
CA ILE A 308 3.52 -8.24 12.17
C ILE A 308 4.36 -6.99 12.40
N LEU A 309 5.14 -6.57 11.42
CA LEU A 309 5.98 -5.38 11.50
C LEU A 309 5.17 -4.11 11.22
N GLY A 310 5.52 -3.00 11.86
CA GLY A 310 4.96 -1.70 11.51
C GLY A 310 5.85 -1.02 10.49
N PHE A 311 5.38 -0.89 9.25
CA PHE A 311 6.00 -0.07 8.22
C PHE A 311 5.22 1.23 8.14
N TRP A 312 5.63 2.20 8.95
CA TRP A 312 5.11 3.55 8.88
C TRP A 312 6.03 4.26 7.90
N ASP A 313 5.55 4.73 6.75
CA ASP A 313 6.37 5.50 5.81
C ASP A 313 6.80 6.80 6.51
N PRO A 314 7.97 6.82 7.15
CA PRO A 314 8.20 7.79 8.17
C PRO A 314 8.87 8.92 7.39
N LEU A 315 8.06 9.89 6.96
CA LEU A 315 8.49 11.08 6.25
C LEU A 315 9.82 11.53 6.83
N CYS A 316 10.89 11.33 6.07
CA CYS A 316 12.21 11.81 6.40
C CYS A 316 12.42 13.04 5.52
N PRO A 317 12.06 14.24 5.95
CA PRO A 317 12.04 15.39 5.07
C PRO A 317 13.46 15.83 4.75
N PRO A 318 13.76 16.25 3.52
CA PRO A 318 15.07 16.79 3.13
C PRO A 318 15.51 17.97 4.00
N GLN A 319 14.54 18.67 4.59
CA GLN A 319 14.74 19.89 5.38
C GLN A 319 14.99 19.62 6.88
N ALA A 320 14.97 18.36 7.31
CA ALA A 320 15.13 17.94 8.70
C ALA A 320 16.48 17.20 8.93
N PRO A 321 17.62 17.93 9.02
CA PRO A 321 18.94 17.31 9.10
C PRO A 321 19.17 16.49 10.37
N VAL A 322 18.42 16.76 11.45
CA VAL A 322 18.51 15.96 12.69
C VAL A 322 17.89 14.58 12.46
N LEU A 323 16.69 14.54 11.87
CA LEU A 323 15.97 13.30 11.61
C LEU A 323 16.71 12.43 10.60
N GLN A 324 17.18 13.01 9.50
CA GLN A 324 18.02 12.29 8.52
C GLN A 324 19.26 11.67 9.16
N TYR A 325 19.91 12.39 10.07
CA TYR A 325 21.09 11.86 10.75
C TYR A 325 20.73 10.74 11.73
N LEU A 326 19.57 10.79 12.38
CA LEU A 326 19.07 9.68 13.19
C LEU A 326 18.75 8.46 12.33
N TYR A 327 18.16 8.63 11.15
CA TYR A 327 17.92 7.51 10.22
C TYR A 327 19.21 6.88 9.75
N TYR A 328 20.24 7.70 9.48
CA TYR A 328 21.58 7.22 9.20
C TYR A 328 22.16 6.42 10.38
N LEU A 329 22.04 6.90 11.61
CA LEU A 329 22.60 6.20 12.78
C LEU A 329 21.83 4.91 13.12
N ALA A 330 20.51 4.96 13.07
CA ALA A 330 19.62 3.86 13.39
C ALA A 330 19.41 2.88 12.21
N GLN A 331 19.91 3.23 11.02
CA GLN A 331 19.74 2.46 9.78
C GLN A 331 18.27 2.12 9.50
N ILE A 332 17.40 3.13 9.67
CA ILE A 332 15.97 3.01 9.37
C ILE A 332 15.79 3.03 7.84
N GLY A 333 15.12 2.01 7.31
CA GLY A 333 14.81 1.87 5.89
C GLY A 333 13.82 2.93 5.40
N ILE A 334 14.03 3.41 4.17
CA ILE A 334 13.14 4.37 3.48
C ILE A 334 12.82 3.81 2.10
N ALA A 335 11.56 3.44 1.87
CA ALA A 335 11.08 3.09 0.54
C ALA A 335 10.70 4.37 -0.21
N MET A 336 11.24 4.55 -1.42
CA MET A 336 11.01 5.75 -2.21
C MET A 336 10.57 5.41 -3.62
N SER A 337 9.54 6.13 -4.07
CA SER A 337 8.99 6.01 -5.43
C SER A 337 9.16 7.31 -6.21
N PRO A 338 10.37 7.60 -6.77
CA PRO A 338 10.64 8.87 -7.44
C PRO A 338 9.68 9.24 -8.57
N LEU A 339 9.18 8.25 -9.32
CA LEU A 339 8.23 8.48 -10.42
C LEU A 339 6.86 8.93 -9.90
N SER A 340 6.34 8.31 -8.83
CA SER A 340 5.12 8.75 -8.16
C SER A 340 5.30 10.15 -7.56
N ASN A 341 6.41 10.37 -6.83
CA ASN A 341 6.69 11.66 -6.21
C ASN A 341 6.74 12.80 -7.25
N ASN A 342 7.30 12.53 -8.45
CA ASN A 342 7.32 13.47 -9.58
C ASN A 342 5.94 13.90 -10.06
N SER A 343 4.99 12.97 -10.08
CA SER A 343 3.62 13.26 -10.52
C SER A 343 2.80 14.01 -9.48
N LEU A 344 3.10 13.82 -8.18
CA LEU A 344 2.24 14.28 -7.09
C LEU A 344 2.73 15.55 -6.37
N PHE A 345 4.01 15.64 -5.98
CA PHE A 345 4.43 16.68 -5.03
C PHE A 345 5.88 17.17 -5.18
N LEU A 346 6.75 16.50 -5.93
CA LEU A 346 8.17 16.85 -6.02
C LEU A 346 8.78 16.49 -7.38
N SER A 347 9.26 17.49 -8.12
CA SER A 347 9.91 17.24 -9.42
C SER A 347 11.06 16.23 -9.34
N TYR A 348 11.20 15.40 -10.37
CA TYR A 348 12.12 14.27 -10.41
C TYR A 348 13.57 14.65 -10.08
N HIS A 349 14.05 15.76 -10.64
CA HIS A 349 15.41 16.26 -10.39
C HIS A 349 15.65 16.77 -8.96
N ARG A 350 14.57 17.04 -8.21
CA ARG A 350 14.63 17.46 -6.80
C ARG A 350 14.39 16.30 -5.83
N ASN A 351 14.20 15.09 -6.33
CA ASN A 351 14.01 13.92 -5.47
C ASN A 351 15.28 13.68 -4.63
N PRO A 352 15.16 13.49 -3.30
CA PRO A 352 16.30 13.38 -2.41
C PRO A 352 16.97 12.00 -2.45
N LEU A 353 16.43 11.02 -3.19
CA LEU A 353 16.97 9.65 -3.24
C LEU A 353 18.49 9.61 -3.52
N PRO A 354 19.06 10.30 -4.54
CA PRO A 354 20.50 10.25 -4.78
C PRO A 354 21.31 10.83 -3.63
N GLU A 355 20.78 11.87 -2.97
CA GLU A 355 21.40 12.50 -1.81
C GLU A 355 21.33 11.60 -0.56
N TYR A 356 20.22 10.88 -0.36
CA TYR A 356 20.06 9.94 0.75
C TYR A 356 20.98 8.73 0.57
N LEU A 357 21.09 8.23 -0.66
CA LEU A 357 22.04 7.20 -1.03
C LEU A 357 23.49 7.64 -0.77
N SER A 358 23.88 8.85 -1.22
CA SER A 358 25.24 9.36 -1.03
C SER A 358 25.60 9.59 0.44
N ARG A 359 24.58 9.84 1.28
CA ARG A 359 24.72 9.96 2.73
C ARG A 359 24.76 8.61 3.47
N GLY A 360 24.53 7.51 2.76
CA GLY A 360 24.49 6.16 3.35
C GLY A 360 23.24 5.88 4.18
N LEU A 361 22.12 6.55 3.87
CA LEU A 361 20.82 6.16 4.41
C LEU A 361 20.37 4.85 3.74
N MET A 362 19.62 4.04 4.48
CA MET A 362 19.08 2.78 3.95
C MET A 362 17.86 3.07 3.08
N VAL A 363 18.07 3.20 1.78
CA VAL A 363 17.02 3.51 0.81
C VAL A 363 16.70 2.31 -0.09
N SER A 364 15.43 2.13 -0.42
CA SER A 364 14.96 1.22 -1.46
C SER A 364 14.19 1.98 -2.53
N LEU A 365 14.26 1.48 -3.76
CA LEU A 365 13.42 1.92 -4.87
C LEU A 365 12.12 1.12 -4.88
N SER A 366 11.02 1.80 -5.12
CA SER A 366 9.68 1.22 -5.20
C SER A 366 8.84 1.84 -6.29
N THR A 367 7.71 1.21 -6.61
CA THR A 367 6.85 1.62 -7.74
C THR A 367 5.63 2.42 -7.33
N ASP A 368 5.13 2.26 -6.10
CA ASP A 368 3.89 2.86 -5.59
C ASP A 368 2.64 2.40 -6.36
N ASP A 369 2.34 3.07 -7.48
CA ASP A 369 1.22 2.76 -8.37
C ASP A 369 1.70 2.51 -9.82
N PRO A 370 2.16 1.28 -10.16
CA PRO A 370 2.47 0.89 -11.54
C PRO A 370 1.39 1.25 -12.56
N LEU A 371 0.12 1.10 -12.18
CA LEU A 371 -1.04 1.44 -13.00
C LEU A 371 -1.07 2.90 -13.46
N GLN A 372 -0.47 3.82 -12.71
CA GLN A 372 -0.51 5.26 -13.04
C GLN A 372 0.80 5.74 -13.62
N PHE A 373 1.93 5.26 -13.09
CA PHE A 373 3.22 5.89 -13.32
C PHE A 373 4.15 5.11 -14.25
N HIS A 374 3.79 3.87 -14.62
CA HIS A 374 4.69 2.97 -15.34
C HIS A 374 4.10 2.50 -16.67
N PHE A 375 4.91 2.59 -17.73
CA PHE A 375 4.53 2.21 -19.09
C PHE A 375 5.17 0.88 -19.55
N THR A 376 6.11 0.34 -18.78
CA THR A 376 6.79 -0.93 -19.10
C THR A 376 6.02 -2.13 -18.58
N LYS A 377 6.36 -3.32 -19.13
CA LYS A 377 5.79 -4.58 -18.64
C LYS A 377 6.21 -4.83 -17.21
#